data_AF-A0A8B7U3J1-F1
#
_entry.id   AF-A0A8B7U3J1-F1
#
_cell.length_a   1.000
_cell.length_b   1.000
_cell.length_c   1.000
_cell.angle_alpha   90.00
_cell.angle_beta   90.00
_cell.angle_gamma   90.00
#
_symmetry.space_group_name_H-M   'P 1'
#
loop_
_entity.id
_entity.type
_entity.pdbx_description
1 polymer ?
#
loop_
_entity_poly.entity_id
_entity_poly.type
_entity_poly.pdbx_seq_one_letter_code
_entity_poly.pdbx_strand_id
1 'polypeptide(L)'
;MSSTEWRWDLPSVYKAANPYWTNRGGSVSMSGGRFRCPSCRHEVIMDRHGVYGLQRNLLVENIIDIYKQECSSRPMQKGSHLKCKEHEDEKINIYCLTCEVPTCSMCKVFGAHQACEVAPLQSVFQGQKTELSNCISMLVAGNDRVQTIITQLEDSCRMTKENSHHVKEELSQKFDTLYTILDEKKSELLQRITQEQEEKLGFIEALIQQYREQLDKSTKLVETAIQSMDEPGGATFLLSAKQLIKSIVEASKGCQLGKTEQGFENMDYFTLDLQHIADTLRAIDFGTDEDEEEFIEDEEQEEEVSTEGKEEGKTSTRLLCTKCRTRFRVTLGLIPRIMFSFSLEKKTTKKNQNPCMSK
;
A
#
# COMPACT_ATOMS: atom_id res chain seq x y z
N MET A 1 18.04 24.05 -6.92
CA MET A 1 16.94 24.80 -7.58
C MET A 1 15.68 24.45 -6.83
N SER A 2 15.19 25.40 -6.03
CA SER A 2 14.07 25.22 -5.10
C SER A 2 12.75 25.16 -5.84
N SER A 3 11.97 24.09 -5.63
CA SER A 3 10.57 24.05 -6.01
C SER A 3 9.74 24.48 -4.80
N THR A 4 9.24 25.70 -4.82
CA THR A 4 8.33 26.24 -3.80
C THR A 4 6.93 25.68 -3.98
N GLU A 5 6.53 24.81 -3.06
CA GLU A 5 5.19 24.23 -2.95
C GLU A 5 4.31 25.22 -2.17
N TRP A 6 3.30 25.79 -2.82
CA TRP A 6 2.35 26.71 -2.18
C TRP A 6 1.32 25.92 -1.38
N ARG A 7 1.57 25.78 -0.07
CA ARG A 7 0.60 25.25 0.90
C ARG A 7 -0.35 26.36 1.31
N TRP A 8 -1.60 26.27 0.87
CA TRP A 8 -2.70 27.12 1.36
C TRP A 8 -3.27 26.51 2.65
N ASP A 9 -2.67 26.85 3.79
CA ASP A 9 -3.24 26.54 5.10
C ASP A 9 -4.36 27.56 5.42
N LEU A 10 -5.60 27.19 5.15
CA LEU A 10 -6.79 27.88 5.67
C LEU A 10 -6.99 27.48 7.15
N PRO A 11 -7.14 28.44 8.09
CA PRO A 11 -7.39 28.13 9.49
C PRO A 11 -8.71 27.37 9.68
N SER A 12 -8.62 26.13 10.16
CA SER A 12 -9.77 25.32 10.60
C SER A 12 -10.45 25.97 11.81
N VAL A 13 -11.40 26.88 11.57
CA VAL A 13 -12.22 27.53 12.60
C VAL A 13 -13.67 27.05 12.57
N TYR A 14 -14.01 25.91 11.95
CA TYR A 14 -15.39 25.40 12.04
C TYR A 14 -15.46 23.87 11.91
N LYS A 15 -14.80 23.16 12.83
CA LYS A 15 -15.08 21.72 13.05
C LYS A 15 -14.64 21.28 14.45
N ALA A 16 -15.38 21.75 15.44
CA ALA A 16 -15.44 21.13 16.76
C ALA A 16 -16.91 21.05 17.21
N ALA A 17 -17.73 20.36 16.43
CA ALA A 17 -18.97 19.81 16.95
C ALA A 17 -18.58 18.69 17.92
N ASN A 18 -18.80 18.93 19.21
CA ASN A 18 -18.52 18.03 20.32
C ASN A 18 -19.42 16.77 20.25
N PRO A 19 -18.90 15.54 20.05
CA PRO A 19 -19.72 14.34 19.96
C PRO A 19 -20.04 13.67 21.30
N TYR A 20 -19.64 14.24 22.45
CA TYR A 20 -19.89 13.62 23.77
C TYR A 20 -20.95 14.37 24.57
N TRP A 21 -22.20 14.26 24.13
CA TRP A 21 -23.37 14.38 25.00
C TRP A 21 -24.31 13.21 24.73
N THR A 22 -23.88 12.00 25.09
CA THR A 22 -24.83 10.92 25.37
C THR A 22 -25.07 10.87 26.87
N ASN A 23 -26.25 11.39 27.21
CA ASN A 23 -26.96 11.19 28.46
C ASN A 23 -27.02 9.68 28.77
N ARG A 24 -26.19 9.18 29.68
CA ARG A 24 -26.44 7.91 30.40
C ARG A 24 -26.37 8.19 31.89
N GLY A 25 -27.52 8.05 32.52
CA GLY A 25 -27.64 8.02 33.97
C GLY A 25 -26.69 6.99 34.56
N GLY A 26 -25.82 7.47 35.43
CA GLY A 26 -24.91 6.67 36.23
C GLY A 26 -24.61 7.49 37.48
N SER A 27 -25.30 7.15 38.56
CA SER A 27 -25.01 7.64 39.90
C SER A 27 -23.53 7.39 40.21
N VAL A 28 -22.73 8.46 40.32
CA VAL A 28 -21.40 8.40 40.90
C VAL A 28 -21.24 9.52 41.94
N SER A 29 -21.48 9.08 43.16
CA SER A 29 -20.92 9.49 44.43
C SER A 29 -20.09 10.78 44.49
N MET A 30 -20.49 11.65 45.42
CA MET A 30 -19.72 12.74 45.99
C MET A 30 -18.42 12.19 46.61
N SER A 31 -17.32 12.18 45.86
CA SER A 31 -15.95 11.99 46.37
C SER A 31 -14.97 12.48 45.30
N GLY A 32 -14.02 13.35 45.69
CA GLY A 32 -13.14 14.14 44.80
C GLY A 32 -12.67 13.41 43.54
N GLY A 33 -13.16 13.87 42.38
CA GLY A 33 -12.91 13.27 41.08
C GLY A 33 -11.58 13.74 40.49
N ARG A 34 -10.81 12.78 39.98
CA ARG A 34 -9.60 13.04 39.18
C ARG A 34 -10.02 13.39 37.75
N PHE A 35 -9.58 14.54 37.25
CA PHE A 35 -9.80 15.00 35.89
C PHE A 35 -8.55 14.77 35.04
N ARG A 36 -8.68 14.13 33.88
CA ARG A 36 -7.57 13.96 32.95
C ARG A 36 -7.66 14.98 31.82
N CYS A 37 -6.59 15.74 31.61
CA CYS A 37 -6.48 16.64 30.48
C CYS A 37 -6.62 15.83 29.16
N PRO A 38 -7.58 16.16 28.27
CA PRO A 38 -7.76 15.44 27.02
C PRO A 38 -6.54 15.47 26.11
N SER A 39 -5.73 16.54 26.20
CA SER A 39 -4.60 16.76 25.31
C SER A 39 -3.30 16.13 25.81
N CYS A 40 -2.98 16.23 27.10
CA CYS A 40 -1.73 15.71 27.65
C CYS A 40 -1.88 14.52 28.60
N ARG A 41 -3.13 14.05 28.82
CA ARG A 41 -3.50 12.95 29.74
C ARG A 41 -3.02 13.10 31.19
N HIS A 42 -2.55 14.30 31.56
CA HIS A 42 -2.16 14.63 32.93
C HIS A 42 -3.38 14.61 33.84
N GLU A 43 -3.24 13.98 35.00
CA GLU A 43 -4.34 13.78 35.95
C GLU A 43 -4.29 14.84 37.06
N VAL A 44 -5.32 15.69 37.09
CA VAL A 44 -5.49 16.77 38.04
C VAL A 44 -6.57 16.35 39.05
N ILE A 45 -6.27 16.46 40.34
CA ILE A 45 -7.26 16.21 41.39
C ILE A 45 -8.13 17.46 41.51
N MET A 46 -9.45 17.32 41.33
CA MET A 46 -10.37 18.45 41.47
C MET A 46 -10.83 18.59 42.92
N ASP A 47 -10.84 19.84 43.39
CA ASP A 47 -11.47 20.22 44.65
C ASP A 47 -13.00 20.09 44.57
N ARG A 48 -13.68 20.36 45.69
CA ARG A 48 -15.15 20.39 45.82
C ARG A 48 -15.91 21.23 44.78
N HIS A 49 -15.22 22.09 44.03
CA HIS A 49 -15.79 22.94 42.96
C HIS A 49 -15.64 22.35 41.55
N GLY A 50 -15.06 21.16 41.39
CA GLY A 50 -14.93 20.50 40.10
C GLY A 50 -14.11 21.30 39.08
N VAL A 51 -14.51 21.26 37.82
CA VAL A 51 -13.83 21.91 36.68
C VAL A 51 -13.80 23.45 36.81
N TYR A 52 -14.75 24.03 37.54
CA TYR A 52 -14.80 25.48 37.80
C TYR A 52 -13.73 25.97 38.78
N GLY A 53 -13.02 25.06 39.47
CA GLY A 53 -11.90 25.37 40.35
C GLY A 53 -10.55 25.50 39.63
N LEU A 54 -10.48 25.19 38.32
CA LEU A 54 -9.26 25.36 37.55
C LEU A 54 -8.92 26.86 37.38
N GLN A 55 -7.63 27.19 37.42
CA GLN A 55 -7.18 28.57 37.24
C GLN A 55 -7.65 29.13 35.89
N ARG A 56 -8.38 30.24 35.93
CA ARG A 56 -8.83 30.96 34.74
C ARG A 56 -7.63 31.62 34.05
N ASN A 57 -7.59 31.51 32.73
CA ASN A 57 -6.59 32.19 31.92
C ASN A 57 -7.14 33.57 31.49
N LEU A 58 -6.82 34.60 32.28
CA LEU A 58 -7.28 35.98 32.08
C LEU A 58 -6.87 36.57 30.71
N LEU A 59 -5.79 36.08 30.09
CA LEU A 59 -5.38 36.53 28.76
C LEU A 59 -6.38 36.07 27.70
N VAL A 60 -6.89 34.84 27.80
CA VAL A 60 -7.88 34.30 26.87
C VAL A 60 -9.22 35.01 27.02
N GLU A 61 -9.61 35.33 28.26
CA GLU A 61 -10.81 36.14 28.52
C GLU A 61 -10.68 37.55 27.92
N ASN A 62 -9.53 38.21 28.13
CA ASN A 62 -9.26 39.52 27.54
C ASN A 62 -9.26 39.50 26.01
N ILE A 63 -8.73 38.45 25.37
CA ILE A 63 -8.77 38.28 23.92
C ILE A 63 -10.22 38.13 23.44
N ILE A 64 -11.03 37.31 24.13
CA ILE A 64 -12.46 37.14 23.79
C ILE A 64 -13.20 38.47 23.90
N ASP A 65 -12.91 39.28 24.92
CA ASP A 65 -13.57 40.58 25.12
C ASP A 65 -13.15 41.63 24.07
N ILE A 66 -11.89 41.61 23.60
CA ILE A 66 -11.44 42.45 22.48
C ILE A 66 -12.21 42.10 21.19
N TYR A 67 -12.35 40.80 20.87
CA TYR A 67 -13.10 40.37 19.69
C TYR A 67 -14.60 40.70 19.78
N LYS A 68 -15.20 40.63 20.98
CA LYS A 68 -16.59 41.05 21.20
C LYS A 68 -16.77 42.56 21.04
N GLN A 69 -15.80 43.35 21.48
CA GLN A 69 -15.78 44.81 21.29
C GLN A 69 -15.57 45.19 19.82
N GLU A 70 -14.73 44.47 19.06
CA GLU A 70 -14.57 44.66 17.62
C GLU A 70 -15.84 44.35 16.82
N CYS A 71 -16.62 43.34 17.23
CA CYS A 71 -17.91 43.04 16.59
C CYS A 71 -18.99 44.10 16.87
N SER A 72 -18.90 44.82 17.99
CA SER A 72 -19.86 45.89 18.36
C SER A 72 -19.48 47.27 17.81
N SER A 73 -18.28 47.44 17.26
CA SER A 73 -17.71 48.74 16.88
C SER A 73 -17.69 49.04 15.37
N ARG A 74 -18.54 48.38 14.55
CA ARG A 74 -18.83 48.90 13.20
C ARG A 74 -19.56 50.24 13.32
N PRO A 75 -18.96 51.38 12.94
CA PRO A 75 -19.67 52.64 12.97
C PRO A 75 -20.68 52.66 11.82
N MET A 76 -21.98 52.72 12.12
CA MET A 76 -22.97 53.15 11.14
C MET A 76 -22.71 54.63 10.82
N GLN A 77 -21.94 54.92 9.77
CA GLN A 77 -21.78 56.30 9.28
C GLN A 77 -23.13 56.81 8.76
N LYS A 78 -23.74 57.76 9.47
CA LYS A 78 -24.80 58.64 8.94
C LYS A 78 -24.21 59.45 7.78
N GLY A 79 -24.82 59.34 6.61
CA GLY A 79 -24.30 59.84 5.34
C GLY A 79 -23.94 61.33 5.32
N SER A 80 -22.70 61.62 4.98
CA SER A 80 -22.30 62.93 4.45
C SER A 80 -22.78 62.98 3.00
N HIS A 81 -23.74 63.86 2.71
CA HIS A 81 -24.21 64.05 1.34
C HIS A 81 -23.11 64.76 0.53
N LEU A 82 -22.65 64.11 -0.55
CA LEU A 82 -21.69 64.71 -1.48
C LEU A 82 -22.32 65.97 -2.12
N LYS A 83 -21.57 67.07 -2.10
CA LYS A 83 -21.95 68.35 -2.73
C LYS A 83 -21.37 68.43 -4.14
N CYS A 84 -22.05 69.15 -5.03
CA CYS A 84 -21.58 69.34 -6.39
C CYS A 84 -20.32 70.23 -6.40
N LYS A 85 -19.34 69.91 -7.25
CA LYS A 85 -18.10 70.67 -7.38
C LYS A 85 -18.30 72.04 -8.02
N GLU A 86 -19.27 72.15 -8.93
CA GLU A 86 -19.60 73.40 -9.64
C GLU A 86 -20.65 74.24 -8.88
N HIS A 87 -21.40 73.59 -7.97
CA HIS A 87 -22.49 74.22 -7.23
C HIS A 87 -22.39 73.80 -5.75
N GLU A 88 -21.59 74.53 -4.98
CA GLU A 88 -21.20 74.17 -3.60
C GLU A 88 -22.37 74.07 -2.60
N ASP A 89 -23.50 74.72 -2.91
CA ASP A 89 -24.72 74.70 -2.10
C ASP A 89 -25.69 73.58 -2.50
N GLU A 90 -25.47 72.94 -3.66
CA GLU A 90 -26.35 71.90 -4.18
C GLU A 90 -25.87 70.49 -3.81
N LYS A 91 -26.83 69.66 -3.38
CA LYS A 91 -26.59 68.26 -3.08
C LYS A 91 -26.65 67.42 -4.35
N ILE A 92 -25.79 66.41 -4.44
CA ILE A 92 -25.86 65.40 -5.51
C ILE A 92 -27.02 64.45 -5.19
N ASN A 93 -28.10 64.55 -5.96
CA ASN A 93 -29.34 63.77 -5.80
C ASN A 93 -29.92 63.25 -7.13
N ILE A 94 -29.28 63.54 -8.25
CA ILE A 94 -29.68 63.12 -9.59
C ILE A 94 -28.58 62.22 -10.17
N TYR A 95 -28.94 61.20 -10.94
CA TYR A 95 -27.99 60.42 -11.73
C TYR A 95 -28.24 60.68 -13.21
N CYS A 96 -27.21 61.06 -13.95
CA CYS A 96 -27.28 61.25 -15.38
C CYS A 96 -27.09 59.90 -16.08
N LEU A 97 -28.13 59.39 -16.74
CA LEU A 97 -28.08 58.11 -17.45
C LEU A 97 -27.24 58.21 -18.73
N THR A 98 -27.29 59.35 -19.42
CA THR A 98 -26.53 59.58 -20.65
C THR A 98 -25.01 59.68 -20.42
N CYS A 99 -24.60 60.17 -19.25
CA CYS A 99 -23.20 60.37 -18.91
C CYS A 99 -22.68 59.38 -17.83
N GLU A 100 -23.55 58.51 -17.31
CA GLU A 100 -23.27 57.54 -16.24
C GLU A 100 -22.62 58.13 -14.98
N VAL A 101 -22.93 59.38 -14.66
CA VAL A 101 -22.34 60.10 -13.51
C VAL A 101 -23.41 60.73 -12.61
N PRO A 102 -23.18 60.77 -11.29
CA PRO A 102 -24.07 61.46 -10.36
C PRO A 102 -23.88 62.98 -10.48
N THR A 103 -24.99 63.73 -10.45
CA THR A 103 -25.05 65.18 -10.71
C THR A 103 -26.05 65.89 -9.78
N CYS A 104 -26.13 67.22 -9.84
CA CYS A 104 -27.06 68.03 -9.05
C CYS A 104 -28.13 68.71 -9.92
N SER A 105 -29.15 69.28 -9.26
CA SER A 105 -30.27 69.96 -9.91
C SER A 105 -29.82 71.11 -10.82
N MET A 106 -28.85 71.91 -10.39
CA MET A 106 -28.35 73.05 -11.17
C MET A 106 -27.59 72.62 -12.43
N CYS A 107 -26.79 71.55 -12.33
CA CYS A 107 -26.13 70.95 -13.49
C CYS A 107 -27.11 70.39 -14.52
N LYS A 108 -28.30 69.93 -14.08
CA LYS A 108 -29.37 69.46 -14.97
C LYS A 108 -30.17 70.61 -15.58
N VAL A 109 -30.53 71.66 -14.83
CA VAL A 109 -31.42 72.70 -15.36
C VAL A 109 -30.67 73.75 -16.19
N PHE A 110 -29.46 74.13 -15.76
CA PHE A 110 -28.69 75.23 -16.36
C PHE A 110 -27.26 74.86 -16.78
N GLY A 111 -26.81 73.66 -16.41
CA GLY A 111 -25.44 73.22 -16.67
C GLY A 111 -25.30 72.24 -17.83
N ALA A 112 -24.17 71.53 -17.84
CA ALA A 112 -23.77 70.64 -18.93
C ALA A 112 -24.71 69.46 -19.21
N HIS A 113 -25.63 69.12 -18.29
CA HIS A 113 -26.54 67.98 -18.43
C HIS A 113 -27.97 68.37 -18.85
N GLN A 114 -28.18 69.58 -19.39
CA GLN A 114 -29.50 70.08 -19.78
C GLN A 114 -30.28 69.12 -20.71
N ALA A 115 -29.62 68.64 -21.76
CA ALA A 115 -30.21 67.72 -22.74
C ALA A 115 -30.05 66.22 -22.38
N CYS A 116 -29.43 65.87 -21.25
CA CYS A 116 -29.20 64.48 -20.87
C CYS A 116 -30.42 63.85 -20.21
N GLU A 117 -30.62 62.55 -20.38
CA GLU A 117 -31.62 61.80 -19.62
C GLU A 117 -31.13 61.58 -18.18
N VAL A 118 -31.99 61.80 -17.20
CA VAL A 118 -31.64 61.72 -15.79
C VAL A 118 -32.69 60.98 -14.98
N ALA A 119 -32.25 60.31 -13.92
CA ALA A 119 -33.11 59.62 -12.97
C ALA A 119 -32.78 60.03 -11.53
N PRO A 120 -33.69 59.83 -10.57
CA PRO A 120 -33.38 60.02 -9.15
C PRO A 120 -32.19 59.16 -8.73
N LEU A 121 -31.19 59.75 -8.08
CA LEU A 121 -29.97 59.02 -7.69
C LEU A 121 -30.30 57.81 -6.80
N GLN A 122 -31.28 57.95 -5.92
CA GLN A 122 -31.69 56.87 -5.01
C GLN A 122 -32.24 55.65 -5.76
N SER A 123 -32.98 55.83 -6.87
CA SER A 123 -33.54 54.70 -7.62
C SER A 123 -32.46 53.96 -8.39
N VAL A 124 -31.54 54.69 -9.04
CA VAL A 124 -30.40 54.09 -9.75
C VAL A 124 -29.45 53.40 -8.77
N PHE A 125 -29.17 54.01 -7.62
CA PHE A 125 -28.34 53.41 -6.57
C PHE A 125 -28.91 52.09 -6.06
N GLN A 126 -30.21 52.02 -5.76
CA GLN A 126 -30.83 50.76 -5.33
C GLN A 126 -30.83 49.72 -6.45
N GLY A 127 -31.12 50.12 -7.70
CA GLY A 127 -31.05 49.25 -8.87
C GLY A 127 -29.66 48.62 -9.06
N GLN A 128 -28.62 49.45 -9.17
CA GLN A 128 -27.23 48.99 -9.30
C GLN A 128 -26.78 48.13 -8.11
N LYS A 129 -27.21 48.46 -6.88
CA LYS A 129 -26.92 47.64 -5.70
C LYS A 129 -27.58 46.25 -5.78
N THR A 130 -28.82 46.17 -6.27
CA THR A 130 -29.50 44.88 -6.47
C THR A 130 -28.87 44.08 -7.59
N GLU A 131 -28.53 44.70 -8.71
CA GLU A 131 -27.83 44.06 -9.83
C GLU A 131 -26.47 43.51 -9.40
N LEU A 132 -25.67 44.33 -8.71
CA LEU A 132 -24.39 43.89 -8.15
C LEU A 132 -24.58 42.73 -7.16
N SER A 133 -25.60 42.81 -6.30
CA SER A 133 -25.93 41.71 -5.37
C SER A 133 -26.28 40.42 -6.12
N ASN A 134 -27.05 40.50 -7.21
CA ASN A 134 -27.40 39.34 -8.03
C ASN A 134 -26.17 38.75 -8.73
N CYS A 135 -25.32 39.60 -9.31
CA CYS A 135 -24.04 39.18 -9.91
C CYS A 135 -23.12 38.50 -8.89
N ILE A 136 -23.03 39.03 -7.67
CA ILE A 136 -22.30 38.40 -6.57
C ILE A 136 -22.91 37.03 -6.25
N SER A 137 -24.23 36.91 -6.12
CA SER A 137 -24.89 35.63 -5.86
C SER A 137 -24.64 34.59 -6.96
N MET A 138 -24.66 35.00 -8.23
CA MET A 138 -24.33 34.13 -9.36
C MET A 138 -22.86 33.67 -9.31
N LEU A 139 -21.93 34.59 -9.02
CA LEU A 139 -20.51 34.27 -8.93
C LEU A 139 -20.21 33.34 -7.76
N VAL A 140 -20.85 33.54 -6.60
CA VAL A 140 -20.73 32.65 -5.45
C VAL A 140 -21.21 31.24 -5.81
N ALA A 141 -22.39 31.11 -6.43
CA ALA A 141 -22.89 29.81 -6.88
C ALA A 141 -21.99 29.17 -7.96
N GLY A 142 -21.38 29.97 -8.83
CA GLY A 142 -20.38 29.51 -9.81
C GLY A 142 -19.12 28.96 -9.13
N ASN A 143 -18.59 29.67 -8.13
CA ASN A 143 -17.44 29.24 -7.35
C ASN A 143 -17.73 27.94 -6.57
N ASP A 144 -18.92 27.77 -6.01
CA ASP A 144 -19.33 26.53 -5.32
C ASP A 144 -19.33 25.32 -6.27
N ARG A 145 -19.75 25.52 -7.54
CA ARG A 145 -19.67 24.47 -8.58
C ARG A 145 -18.24 24.12 -8.93
N VAL A 146 -17.37 25.12 -9.13
CA VAL A 146 -15.95 24.90 -9.41
C VAL A 146 -15.28 24.17 -8.24
N GLN A 147 -15.58 24.57 -7.01
CA GLN A 147 -15.05 23.91 -5.81
C GLN A 147 -15.48 22.43 -5.74
N THR A 148 -16.72 22.12 -6.11
CA THR A 148 -17.21 20.74 -6.18
C THR A 148 -16.43 19.91 -7.21
N ILE A 149 -16.16 20.47 -8.39
CA ILE A 149 -15.37 19.80 -9.44
C ILE A 149 -13.94 19.56 -8.97
N ILE A 150 -13.32 20.54 -8.30
CA ILE A 150 -11.98 20.40 -7.73
C ILE A 150 -11.95 19.21 -6.76
N THR A 151 -12.89 19.14 -5.82
CA THR A 151 -12.95 18.02 -4.87
C THR A 151 -13.16 16.67 -5.56
N GLN A 152 -13.99 16.60 -6.61
CA GLN A 152 -14.16 15.37 -7.39
C GLN A 152 -12.87 14.93 -8.10
N LEU A 153 -12.10 15.88 -8.65
CA LEU A 153 -10.83 15.59 -9.30
C LEU A 153 -9.77 15.15 -8.29
N GLU A 154 -9.73 15.79 -7.12
CA GLU A 154 -8.84 15.39 -6.01
C GLU A 154 -9.17 13.97 -5.52
N ASP A 155 -10.46 13.64 -5.38
CA ASP A 155 -10.92 12.30 -5.04
C ASP A 155 -10.53 11.28 -6.12
N SER A 156 -10.74 11.58 -7.39
CA SER A 156 -10.34 10.71 -8.51
C SER A 156 -8.83 10.48 -8.54
N CYS A 157 -8.03 11.51 -8.27
CA CYS A 157 -6.58 11.39 -8.14
C CYS A 157 -6.19 10.47 -7.00
N ARG A 158 -6.82 10.62 -5.82
CA ARG A 158 -6.58 9.75 -4.66
C ARG A 158 -6.94 8.30 -4.98
N MET A 159 -8.14 8.05 -5.52
CA MET A 159 -8.60 6.71 -5.88
C MET A 159 -7.69 6.04 -6.92
N THR A 160 -7.20 6.79 -7.91
CA THR A 160 -6.27 6.25 -8.92
C THR A 160 -4.95 5.82 -8.29
N LYS A 161 -4.43 6.60 -7.33
CA LYS A 161 -3.22 6.24 -6.57
C LYS A 161 -3.43 5.00 -5.70
N GLU A 162 -4.54 4.92 -4.99
CA GLU A 162 -4.90 3.77 -4.16
C GLU A 162 -5.09 2.50 -4.99
N ASN A 163 -5.79 2.59 -6.12
CA ASN A 163 -5.95 1.46 -7.05
C ASN A 163 -4.59 1.01 -7.62
N SER A 164 -3.72 1.95 -8.01
CA SER A 164 -2.37 1.62 -8.48
C SER A 164 -1.55 0.92 -7.39
N HIS A 165 -1.65 1.40 -6.14
CA HIS A 165 -1.00 0.75 -5.00
C HIS A 165 -1.52 -0.67 -4.79
N HIS A 166 -2.84 -0.86 -4.80
CA HIS A 166 -3.47 -2.17 -4.63
C HIS A 166 -3.02 -3.17 -5.71
N VAL A 167 -3.03 -2.76 -6.99
CA VAL A 167 -2.58 -3.64 -8.09
C VAL A 167 -1.10 -3.99 -7.96
N LYS A 168 -0.25 -3.04 -7.54
CA LYS A 168 1.18 -3.32 -7.28
C LYS A 168 1.37 -4.30 -6.13
N GLU A 169 0.58 -4.16 -5.07
CA GLU A 169 0.63 -5.04 -3.91
C GLU A 169 0.16 -6.46 -4.27
N GLU A 170 -0.96 -6.59 -4.98
CA GLU A 170 -1.44 -7.89 -5.46
C GLU A 170 -0.43 -8.57 -6.38
N LEU A 171 0.18 -7.83 -7.33
CA LEU A 171 1.23 -8.36 -8.19
C LEU A 171 2.41 -8.87 -7.36
N SER A 172 2.87 -8.06 -6.40
CA SER A 172 3.99 -8.42 -5.52
C SER A 172 3.68 -9.71 -4.76
N GLN A 173 2.48 -9.83 -4.19
CA GLN A 173 2.03 -11.04 -3.48
C GLN A 173 2.02 -12.29 -4.38
N LYS A 174 1.67 -12.15 -5.67
CA LYS A 174 1.73 -13.28 -6.62
C LYS A 174 3.17 -13.75 -6.83
N PHE A 175 4.12 -12.83 -7.00
CA PHE A 175 5.53 -13.18 -7.15
C PHE A 175 6.12 -13.73 -5.85
N ASP A 176 5.76 -13.18 -4.69
CA ASP A 176 6.18 -13.71 -3.39
C ASP A 176 5.73 -15.15 -3.20
N THR A 177 4.49 -15.47 -3.61
CA THR A 177 3.99 -16.85 -3.60
C THR A 177 4.84 -17.77 -4.49
N LEU A 178 5.23 -17.31 -5.70
CA LEU A 178 6.11 -18.08 -6.59
C LEU A 178 7.50 -18.29 -5.97
N TYR A 179 8.08 -17.26 -5.34
CA TYR A 179 9.34 -17.37 -4.63
C TYR A 179 9.26 -18.40 -3.49
N THR A 180 8.19 -18.38 -2.70
CA THR A 180 7.98 -19.36 -1.63
C THR A 180 7.93 -20.78 -2.18
N ILE A 181 7.16 -21.04 -3.24
CA ILE A 181 7.06 -22.38 -3.84
C ILE A 181 8.43 -22.85 -4.37
N LEU A 182 9.18 -21.96 -5.02
CA LEU A 182 10.51 -22.29 -5.54
C LEU A 182 11.50 -22.60 -4.41
N ASP A 183 11.47 -21.83 -3.31
CA ASP A 183 12.35 -22.03 -2.17
C ASP A 183 12.00 -23.32 -1.40
N GLU A 184 10.71 -23.61 -1.23
CA GLU A 184 10.25 -24.89 -0.67
C GLU A 184 10.73 -26.07 -1.51
N LYS A 185 10.61 -25.99 -2.84
CA LYS A 185 11.08 -27.06 -3.75
C LYS A 185 12.60 -27.22 -3.71
N LYS A 186 13.35 -26.13 -3.64
CA LYS A 186 14.80 -26.16 -3.46
C LYS A 186 15.17 -26.85 -2.13
N SER A 187 14.51 -26.49 -1.04
CA SER A 187 14.73 -27.07 0.28
C SER A 187 14.45 -28.57 0.29
N GLU A 188 13.34 -28.99 -0.31
CA GLU A 188 12.98 -30.42 -0.45
C GLU A 188 14.06 -31.21 -1.20
N LEU A 189 14.57 -30.67 -2.31
CA LEU A 189 15.60 -31.34 -3.11
C LEU A 189 16.94 -31.41 -2.38
N LEU A 190 17.34 -30.34 -1.69
CA LEU A 190 18.55 -30.34 -0.86
C LEU A 190 18.44 -31.34 0.28
N GLN A 191 17.27 -31.43 0.92
CA GLN A 191 17.03 -32.40 2.00
C GLN A 191 17.21 -33.84 1.51
N ARG A 192 16.74 -34.18 0.31
CA ARG A 192 16.94 -35.52 -0.27
C ARG A 192 18.41 -35.84 -0.51
N ILE A 193 19.20 -34.88 -1.00
CA ILE A 193 20.65 -35.05 -1.20
C ILE A 193 21.34 -35.27 0.15
N THR A 194 21.01 -34.46 1.15
CA THR A 194 21.56 -34.59 2.50
C THR A 194 21.21 -35.93 3.13
N GLN A 195 19.96 -36.38 2.99
CA GLN A 195 19.53 -37.68 3.53
C GLN A 195 20.33 -38.84 2.92
N GLU A 196 20.46 -38.89 1.59
CA GLU A 196 21.24 -39.92 0.92
C GLU A 196 22.73 -39.86 1.34
N GLN A 197 23.29 -38.66 1.52
CA GLN A 197 24.64 -38.49 2.05
C GLN A 197 24.77 -39.06 3.47
N GLU A 198 23.83 -38.74 4.37
CA GLU A 198 23.79 -39.23 5.75
C GLU A 198 23.66 -40.76 5.80
N GLU A 199 22.82 -41.35 4.95
CA GLU A 199 22.66 -42.80 4.85
C GLU A 199 23.96 -43.48 4.36
N LYS A 200 24.61 -42.93 3.34
CA LYS A 200 25.90 -43.43 2.83
C LYS A 200 27.01 -43.31 3.88
N LEU A 201 27.12 -42.16 4.53
CA LEU A 201 28.11 -41.95 5.59
C LEU A 201 27.86 -42.88 6.77
N GLY A 202 26.60 -43.00 7.22
CA GLY A 202 26.23 -43.90 8.31
C GLY A 202 26.58 -45.36 8.01
N PHE A 203 26.38 -45.81 6.77
CA PHE A 203 26.81 -47.13 6.33
C PHE A 203 28.35 -47.31 6.39
N ILE A 204 29.11 -46.34 5.87
CA ILE A 204 30.58 -46.38 5.88
C ILE A 204 31.12 -46.37 7.31
N GLU A 205 30.59 -45.50 8.18
CA GLU A 205 30.99 -45.39 9.58
C GLU A 205 30.71 -46.68 10.34
N ALA A 206 29.54 -47.29 10.14
CA ALA A 206 29.21 -48.59 10.71
C ALA A 206 30.17 -49.68 10.23
N LEU A 207 30.55 -49.67 8.95
CA LEU A 207 31.50 -50.63 8.40
C LEU A 207 32.90 -50.45 8.98
N ILE A 208 33.39 -49.21 9.08
CA ILE A 208 34.67 -48.89 9.74
C ILE A 208 34.66 -49.40 11.19
N GLN A 209 33.56 -49.20 11.91
CA GLN A 209 33.43 -49.67 13.28
C GLN A 209 33.52 -51.20 13.39
N GLN A 210 32.87 -51.95 12.47
CA GLN A 210 32.99 -53.41 12.42
C GLN A 210 34.43 -53.87 12.15
N TYR A 211 35.14 -53.23 11.21
CA TYR A 211 36.54 -53.52 10.94
C TYR A 211 37.44 -53.23 12.14
N ARG A 212 37.20 -52.11 12.86
CA ARG A 212 37.93 -51.76 14.08
C ARG A 212 37.72 -52.78 15.19
N GLU A 213 36.49 -53.25 15.39
CA GLU A 213 36.18 -54.27 16.40
C GLU A 213 36.80 -55.63 16.07
N GLN A 214 36.82 -56.03 14.80
CA GLN A 214 37.52 -57.24 14.39
C GLN A 214 39.02 -57.12 14.64
N LEU A 215 39.60 -55.97 14.31
CA LEU A 215 41.02 -55.70 14.54
C LEU A 215 41.35 -55.77 16.04
N ASP A 216 40.56 -55.12 16.90
CA ASP A 216 40.73 -55.18 18.36
C ASP A 216 40.69 -56.61 18.92
N LYS A 217 39.73 -57.43 18.46
CA LYS A 217 39.66 -58.87 18.81
C LYS A 217 40.93 -59.62 18.38
N SER A 218 41.43 -59.34 17.18
CA SER A 218 42.66 -59.95 16.67
C SER A 218 43.89 -59.50 17.47
N THR A 219 43.99 -58.22 17.81
CA THR A 219 45.08 -57.66 18.63
C THR A 219 45.10 -58.30 20.01
N LYS A 220 43.95 -58.41 20.68
CA LYS A 220 43.85 -59.09 21.99
C LYS A 220 44.23 -60.57 21.93
N LEU A 221 43.88 -61.26 20.85
CA LEU A 221 44.31 -62.65 20.63
C LEU A 221 45.83 -62.75 20.50
N VAL A 222 46.47 -61.81 19.79
CA VAL A 222 47.93 -61.75 19.67
C VAL A 222 48.58 -61.47 21.02
N GLU A 223 48.07 -60.50 21.80
CA GLU A 223 48.57 -60.21 23.15
C GLU A 223 48.47 -61.42 24.07
N THR A 224 47.33 -62.12 24.04
CA THR A 224 47.12 -63.36 24.82
C THR A 224 48.08 -64.47 24.36
N ALA A 225 48.36 -64.56 23.06
CA ALA A 225 49.34 -65.49 22.52
C ALA A 225 50.74 -65.21 23.04
N ILE A 226 51.17 -63.95 23.03
CA ILE A 226 52.48 -63.53 23.53
C ILE A 226 52.59 -63.83 25.03
N GLN A 227 51.60 -63.43 25.83
CA GLN A 227 51.58 -63.73 27.28
C GLN A 227 51.65 -65.23 27.56
N SER A 228 50.96 -66.05 26.77
CA SER A 228 51.03 -67.51 26.89
C SER A 228 52.40 -68.07 26.50
N MET A 229 53.14 -67.43 25.58
CA MET A 229 54.50 -67.85 25.22
C MET A 229 55.52 -67.55 26.33
N ASP A 230 55.26 -66.55 27.17
CA ASP A 230 56.10 -66.18 28.31
C ASP A 230 55.81 -67.04 29.57
N GLU A 231 54.88 -67.99 29.50
CA GLU A 231 54.49 -68.87 30.62
C GLU A 231 55.63 -69.85 30.98
N PRO A 232 56.16 -69.83 32.22
CA PRO A 232 57.30 -70.66 32.62
C PRO A 232 56.93 -72.15 32.82
N GLY A 233 55.64 -72.47 33.00
CA GLY A 233 55.15 -73.83 33.20
C GLY A 233 54.78 -74.53 31.89
N GLY A 234 55.56 -75.52 31.46
CA GLY A 234 55.27 -76.26 30.22
C GLY A 234 53.92 -76.98 30.22
N ALA A 235 53.48 -77.50 31.37
CA ALA A 235 52.17 -78.17 31.50
C ALA A 235 50.99 -77.17 31.48
N THR A 236 51.13 -76.00 32.11
CA THR A 236 50.11 -74.94 32.09
C THR A 236 49.96 -74.34 30.70
N PHE A 237 51.07 -74.14 29.99
CA PHE A 237 51.08 -73.75 28.58
C PHE A 237 50.33 -74.74 27.67
N LEU A 238 50.63 -76.04 27.76
CA LEU A 238 50.02 -77.05 26.88
C LEU A 238 48.51 -77.20 27.07
N LEU A 239 47.97 -76.87 28.26
CA LEU A 239 46.53 -76.89 28.54
C LEU A 239 45.75 -75.84 27.71
N SER A 240 46.33 -74.67 27.45
CA SER A 240 45.67 -73.56 26.75
C SER A 240 46.14 -73.39 25.29
N ALA A 241 47.37 -73.80 24.96
CA ALA A 241 48.00 -73.56 23.66
C ALA A 241 47.19 -74.11 22.47
N LYS A 242 46.64 -75.32 22.57
CA LYS A 242 45.88 -75.93 21.46
C LYS A 242 44.61 -75.13 21.14
N GLN A 243 43.94 -74.63 22.17
CA GLN A 243 42.74 -73.81 22.01
C GLN A 243 43.07 -72.42 21.46
N LEU A 244 44.17 -71.82 21.93
CA LEU A 244 44.63 -70.51 21.49
C LEU A 244 45.07 -70.52 20.02
N ILE A 245 45.84 -71.53 19.61
CA ILE A 245 46.25 -71.73 18.20
C ILE A 245 45.01 -71.89 17.32
N LYS A 246 44.01 -72.66 17.76
CA LYS A 246 42.75 -72.82 17.03
C LYS A 246 42.04 -71.47 16.84
N SER A 247 41.89 -70.68 17.89
CA SER A 247 41.27 -69.35 17.84
C SER A 247 42.03 -68.38 16.93
N ILE A 248 43.36 -68.39 16.96
CA ILE A 248 44.20 -67.54 16.09
C ILE A 248 44.05 -67.96 14.62
N VAL A 249 44.12 -69.26 14.33
CA VAL A 249 43.94 -69.78 12.97
C VAL A 249 42.55 -69.44 12.44
N GLU A 250 41.51 -69.54 13.26
CA GLU A 250 40.15 -69.14 12.89
C GLU A 250 40.04 -67.65 12.61
N ALA A 251 40.61 -66.78 13.45
CA ALA A 251 40.66 -65.34 13.20
C ALA A 251 41.47 -64.95 11.95
N SER A 252 42.55 -65.69 11.65
CA SER A 252 43.44 -65.43 10.51
C SER A 252 42.81 -65.72 9.15
N LYS A 253 41.74 -66.53 9.11
CA LYS A 253 40.99 -66.82 7.87
C LYS A 253 40.17 -65.62 7.36
N GLY A 254 40.11 -64.54 8.15
CA GLY A 254 39.41 -63.30 7.82
C GLY A 254 37.90 -63.42 8.00
N CYS A 255 37.28 -62.40 8.60
CA CYS A 255 35.81 -62.27 8.53
C CYS A 255 35.39 -61.83 7.13
N GLN A 256 34.28 -62.38 6.65
CA GLN A 256 33.50 -61.80 5.56
C GLN A 256 32.78 -60.57 6.09
N LEU A 257 33.51 -59.47 6.24
CA LEU A 257 32.90 -58.17 6.48
C LEU A 257 32.30 -57.63 5.19
N GLY A 258 31.27 -56.79 5.33
CA GLY A 258 30.68 -56.07 4.21
C GLY A 258 31.72 -55.27 3.44
N LYS A 259 31.49 -55.04 2.15
CA LYS A 259 32.34 -54.17 1.32
C LYS A 259 31.47 -53.10 0.70
N THR A 260 32.03 -51.91 0.49
CA THR A 260 31.40 -50.90 -0.36
C THR A 260 31.48 -51.34 -1.83
N GLU A 261 30.41 -51.09 -2.58
CA GLU A 261 30.41 -51.31 -4.02
C GLU A 261 31.22 -50.22 -4.75
N GLN A 262 31.71 -50.53 -5.95
CA GLN A 262 32.46 -49.57 -6.74
C GLN A 262 31.54 -48.42 -7.18
N GLY A 263 31.93 -47.19 -6.85
CA GLY A 263 31.12 -46.00 -7.14
C GLY A 263 30.04 -45.69 -6.09
N PHE A 264 30.08 -46.32 -4.92
CA PHE A 264 29.16 -46.02 -3.80
C PHE A 264 29.11 -44.52 -3.44
N GLU A 265 30.23 -43.81 -3.56
CA GLU A 265 30.34 -42.38 -3.29
C GLU A 265 29.68 -41.49 -4.36
N ASN A 266 29.33 -42.04 -5.54
CA ASN A 266 28.77 -41.26 -6.63
C ASN A 266 27.37 -40.76 -6.30
N MET A 267 27.14 -39.45 -6.51
CA MET A 267 25.87 -38.75 -6.30
C MET A 267 25.45 -37.97 -7.56
N ASP A 268 26.09 -38.21 -8.71
CA ASP A 268 25.91 -37.42 -9.94
C ASP A 268 24.56 -37.66 -10.62
N TYR A 269 23.81 -38.66 -10.15
CA TYR A 269 22.46 -38.94 -10.64
C TYR A 269 21.42 -37.89 -10.21
N PHE A 270 21.73 -37.05 -9.21
CA PHE A 270 20.91 -35.88 -8.87
C PHE A 270 21.07 -34.80 -9.94
N THR A 271 20.29 -34.90 -11.01
CA THR A 271 20.24 -33.94 -12.11
C THR A 271 18.88 -33.26 -12.17
N LEU A 272 18.88 -31.97 -12.52
CA LEU A 272 17.66 -31.16 -12.61
C LEU A 272 17.77 -30.20 -13.81
N ASP A 273 16.82 -30.30 -14.74
CA ASP A 273 16.67 -29.33 -15.83
C ASP A 273 15.56 -28.33 -15.48
N LEU A 274 15.91 -27.05 -15.46
CA LEU A 274 15.02 -25.94 -15.13
C LEU A 274 14.71 -25.04 -16.32
N GLN A 275 15.17 -25.40 -17.53
CA GLN A 275 15.09 -24.52 -18.69
C GLN A 275 13.64 -24.18 -19.05
N HIS A 276 12.75 -25.18 -19.09
CA HIS A 276 11.33 -24.97 -19.36
C HIS A 276 10.66 -24.02 -18.35
N ILE A 277 10.99 -24.14 -17.06
CA ILE A 277 10.45 -23.27 -16.01
C ILE A 277 10.95 -21.85 -16.20
N ALA A 278 12.24 -21.68 -16.50
CA ALA A 278 12.82 -20.38 -16.80
C ALA A 278 12.16 -19.72 -18.02
N ASP A 279 11.88 -20.49 -19.08
CA ASP A 279 11.20 -19.98 -20.27
C ASP A 279 9.75 -19.58 -19.97
N THR A 280 9.05 -20.37 -19.15
CA THR A 280 7.69 -20.03 -18.69
C THR A 280 7.68 -18.73 -17.88
N LEU A 281 8.67 -18.53 -16.99
CA LEU A 281 8.77 -17.31 -16.18
C LEU A 281 9.11 -16.07 -17.03
N ARG A 282 9.93 -16.22 -18.08
CA ARG A 282 10.26 -15.12 -19.02
C ARG A 282 9.07 -14.67 -19.87
N ALA A 283 8.11 -15.56 -20.10
CA ALA A 283 6.93 -15.27 -20.91
C ALA A 283 5.80 -14.55 -20.14
N ILE A 284 5.98 -14.26 -18.85
CA ILE A 284 4.95 -13.56 -18.06
C ILE A 284 4.88 -12.08 -18.48
N ASP A 285 3.71 -11.66 -18.96
CA ASP A 285 3.37 -10.27 -19.27
C ASP A 285 1.99 -9.90 -18.71
N PHE A 286 1.59 -8.62 -18.86
CA PHE A 286 0.26 -8.15 -18.45
C PHE A 286 -0.83 -8.38 -19.51
N GLY A 287 -0.49 -8.92 -20.67
CA GLY A 287 -1.29 -8.84 -21.90
C GLY A 287 -1.28 -7.43 -22.49
N THR A 288 -1.15 -7.31 -23.82
CA THR A 288 -1.49 -6.08 -24.53
C THR A 288 -2.99 -6.09 -24.81
N ASP A 289 -3.71 -5.07 -24.36
CA ASP A 289 -5.10 -4.81 -24.75
C ASP A 289 -5.15 -4.51 -26.26
N GLU A 290 -5.08 -5.56 -27.10
CA GLU A 290 -5.42 -5.49 -28.53
C GLU A 290 -6.89 -5.90 -28.76
N ASP A 291 -7.78 -5.61 -27.81
CA ASP A 291 -9.22 -5.62 -28.06
C ASP A 291 -9.64 -4.16 -28.36
N GLU A 292 -9.73 -3.90 -29.65
CA GLU A 292 -10.26 -2.72 -30.31
C GLU A 292 -11.42 -2.08 -29.52
N GLU A 293 -11.24 -0.82 -29.09
CA GLU A 293 -12.36 0.04 -28.68
C GLU A 293 -13.27 0.25 -29.91
N GLU A 294 -14.32 -0.57 -30.07
CA GLU A 294 -15.47 -0.21 -30.91
C GLU A 294 -16.10 1.05 -30.30
N PHE A 295 -15.70 2.21 -30.83
CA PHE A 295 -16.41 3.48 -30.68
C PHE A 295 -17.81 3.29 -31.27
N ILE A 296 -18.81 3.05 -30.42
CA ILE A 296 -20.19 3.30 -30.80
C ILE A 296 -20.38 4.82 -30.69
N GLU A 297 -20.35 5.51 -31.83
CA GLU A 297 -20.90 6.85 -31.96
C GLU A 297 -22.42 6.74 -31.78
N ASP A 298 -22.92 7.01 -30.56
CA ASP A 298 -24.35 7.19 -30.36
C ASP A 298 -24.76 8.53 -31.00
N GLU A 299 -25.39 8.45 -32.17
CA GLU A 299 -26.04 9.57 -32.85
C GLU A 299 -27.08 10.23 -31.93
N GLU A 300 -26.93 11.53 -31.68
CA GLU A 300 -27.94 12.37 -31.03
C GLU A 300 -29.18 12.45 -31.94
N GLN A 301 -30.27 11.75 -31.58
CA GLN A 301 -31.59 12.03 -32.14
C GLN A 301 -32.32 13.06 -31.27
N GLU A 302 -32.47 14.26 -31.83
CA GLU A 302 -33.39 15.29 -31.38
C GLU A 302 -34.84 14.77 -31.54
N GLU A 303 -35.55 14.55 -30.43
CA GLU A 303 -37.01 14.59 -30.44
C GLU A 303 -37.48 15.76 -29.57
N GLU A 304 -37.87 16.86 -30.22
CA GLU A 304 -38.83 17.79 -29.67
C GLU A 304 -40.20 17.09 -29.57
N VAL A 305 -40.87 17.16 -28.42
CA VAL A 305 -42.26 17.63 -28.32
C VAL A 305 -42.65 17.83 -26.85
N SER A 306 -43.33 18.96 -26.67
CA SER A 306 -43.78 19.66 -25.47
C SER A 306 -44.93 19.00 -24.68
N THR A 307 -44.91 19.13 -23.36
CA THR A 307 -45.84 19.93 -22.50
C THR A 307 -46.18 19.27 -21.15
N GLU A 308 -46.07 20.13 -20.11
CA GLU A 308 -46.79 20.17 -18.84
C GLU A 308 -46.50 19.14 -17.71
N GLY A 309 -45.98 19.67 -16.59
CA GLY A 309 -46.52 19.34 -15.26
C GLY A 309 -45.56 18.74 -14.21
N LYS A 310 -44.92 19.62 -13.43
CA LYS A 310 -44.54 19.51 -12.00
C LYS A 310 -43.62 18.38 -11.47
N GLU A 311 -42.68 18.87 -10.67
CA GLU A 311 -42.02 18.29 -9.48
C GLU A 311 -40.71 17.49 -9.62
N GLU A 312 -39.68 18.10 -9.00
CA GLU A 312 -38.51 17.54 -8.31
C GLU A 312 -37.46 16.75 -9.12
N GLY A 313 -36.59 17.52 -9.76
CA GLY A 313 -35.33 17.05 -10.32
C GLY A 313 -34.29 16.69 -9.25
N LYS A 314 -33.94 15.41 -9.19
CA LYS A 314 -32.66 14.93 -8.65
C LYS A 314 -32.07 13.92 -9.63
N THR A 315 -31.77 14.37 -10.84
CA THR A 315 -31.00 13.59 -11.82
C THR A 315 -29.53 13.70 -11.48
N SER A 316 -29.04 12.69 -10.76
CA SER A 316 -27.62 12.37 -10.64
C SER A 316 -27.08 12.08 -12.03
N THR A 317 -26.44 13.05 -12.67
CA THR A 317 -25.51 12.79 -13.77
C THR A 317 -24.34 11.98 -13.22
N ARG A 318 -24.52 10.66 -13.17
CA ARG A 318 -23.41 9.71 -13.10
C ARG A 318 -22.68 9.82 -14.43
N LEU A 319 -21.68 10.69 -14.49
CA LEU A 319 -20.54 10.42 -15.35
C LEU A 319 -19.91 9.12 -14.84
N LEU A 320 -20.37 8.01 -15.39
CA LEU A 320 -19.69 6.74 -15.28
C LEU A 320 -18.34 6.92 -15.97
N CYS A 321 -17.29 7.07 -15.17
CA CYS A 321 -15.92 6.89 -15.63
C CYS A 321 -15.80 5.43 -16.13
N THR A 322 -15.99 5.24 -17.43
CA THR A 322 -15.90 3.94 -18.12
C THR A 322 -14.48 3.37 -18.15
N LYS A 323 -13.48 4.09 -17.62
CA LYS A 323 -12.06 3.69 -17.63
C LYS A 323 -11.56 2.91 -16.40
N CYS A 324 -12.39 2.65 -15.39
CA CYS A 324 -11.95 1.96 -14.16
C CYS A 324 -12.52 0.55 -13.98
N ARG A 325 -12.67 -0.21 -15.06
CA ARG A 325 -13.10 -1.62 -14.96
C ARG A 325 -12.02 -2.57 -15.48
N THR A 326 -10.84 -2.54 -14.87
CA THR A 326 -9.85 -3.62 -14.99
C THR A 326 -10.43 -4.85 -14.31
N ARG A 327 -11.21 -5.62 -15.06
CA ARG A 327 -11.75 -6.90 -14.65
C ARG A 327 -10.65 -7.94 -14.89
N PHE A 328 -9.72 -8.05 -13.95
CA PHE A 328 -8.72 -9.11 -13.95
C PHE A 328 -9.43 -10.47 -13.88
N ARG A 329 -9.51 -11.15 -15.02
CA ARG A 329 -9.90 -12.55 -15.07
C ARG A 329 -8.64 -13.33 -15.40
N VAL A 330 -7.87 -13.69 -14.38
CA VAL A 330 -6.80 -14.68 -14.50
C VAL A 330 -7.47 -16.00 -14.87
N THR A 331 -7.49 -16.31 -16.16
CA THR A 331 -7.85 -17.65 -16.61
C THR A 331 -6.67 -18.55 -16.27
N LEU A 332 -6.76 -19.22 -15.12
CA LEU A 332 -5.94 -20.41 -14.84
C LEU A 332 -6.38 -21.48 -15.85
N GLY A 333 -5.77 -21.43 -17.04
CA GLY A 333 -5.89 -22.46 -18.06
C GLY A 333 -5.46 -23.80 -17.48
N LEU A 334 -6.38 -24.77 -17.59
CA LEU A 334 -6.20 -26.16 -17.16
C LEU A 334 -4.84 -26.72 -17.62
N ILE A 335 -4.01 -27.07 -16.64
CA ILE A 335 -2.80 -27.87 -16.84
C ILE A 335 -3.22 -29.25 -17.39
N PRO A 336 -2.81 -29.66 -18.59
CA PRO A 336 -3.01 -31.03 -19.01
C PRO A 336 -2.10 -31.93 -18.18
N ARG A 337 -2.69 -32.90 -17.48
CA ARG A 337 -1.97 -34.07 -16.97
C ARG A 337 -1.32 -34.78 -18.15
N ILE A 338 -0.03 -34.53 -18.39
CA ILE A 338 0.74 -35.33 -19.34
C ILE A 338 1.29 -36.54 -18.60
N MET A 339 0.72 -37.67 -19.00
CA MET A 339 1.05 -39.03 -18.60
C MET A 339 2.50 -39.36 -18.93
N PHE A 340 3.13 -40.09 -18.00
CA PHE A 340 4.28 -40.94 -18.30
C PHE A 340 3.95 -41.85 -19.50
N SER A 341 4.86 -41.92 -20.47
CA SER A 341 4.92 -42.98 -21.48
C SER A 341 6.36 -43.22 -21.89
N PHE A 342 6.78 -44.45 -21.63
CA PHE A 342 8.10 -45.04 -21.86
C PHE A 342 8.43 -45.16 -23.37
N SER A 343 9.71 -44.90 -23.67
CA SER A 343 10.62 -45.63 -24.57
C SER A 343 10.24 -45.93 -26.02
N LEU A 344 11.13 -45.52 -26.96
CA LEU A 344 11.69 -46.46 -27.93
C LEU A 344 13.01 -45.95 -28.56
N GLU A 345 14.07 -46.72 -28.31
CA GLU A 345 15.35 -46.70 -29.02
C GLU A 345 15.19 -46.77 -30.55
N LYS A 346 16.00 -45.99 -31.28
CA LYS A 346 16.71 -46.50 -32.47
C LYS A 346 18.15 -45.99 -32.51
N LYS A 347 19.07 -46.91 -32.23
CA LYS A 347 20.47 -46.87 -32.66
C LYS A 347 20.54 -46.86 -34.19
N THR A 348 21.33 -45.96 -34.76
CA THR A 348 22.09 -46.25 -35.99
C THR A 348 23.49 -45.66 -35.90
N THR A 349 24.44 -46.53 -36.18
CA THR A 349 25.89 -46.43 -36.06
C THR A 349 26.59 -45.73 -37.23
N LYS A 350 27.71 -45.07 -36.90
CA LYS A 350 28.98 -44.91 -37.68
C LYS A 350 28.95 -44.19 -39.05
N LYS A 351 29.75 -43.11 -39.15
CA LYS A 351 30.97 -43.07 -39.99
C LYS A 351 31.80 -41.79 -39.77
N ASN A 352 32.95 -41.98 -39.11
CA ASN A 352 34.30 -41.55 -39.50
C ASN A 352 34.47 -40.41 -40.52
N GLN A 353 35.14 -39.31 -40.13
CA GLN A 353 36.31 -38.72 -40.82
C GLN A 353 36.83 -37.46 -40.11
N ASN A 354 37.99 -37.60 -39.45
CA ASN A 354 39.05 -36.56 -39.42
C ASN A 354 39.66 -36.48 -40.84
N PRO A 355 40.27 -35.35 -41.32
CA PRO A 355 41.41 -34.70 -40.64
C PRO A 355 41.64 -33.19 -40.93
N CYS A 356 42.77 -32.69 -40.40
CA CYS A 356 43.54 -31.46 -40.73
C CYS A 356 43.12 -30.16 -40.03
N MET A 357 43.95 -29.56 -39.14
CA MET A 357 45.29 -28.96 -39.30
C MET A 357 45.27 -27.54 -39.87
N SER A 358 46.10 -26.68 -39.26
CA SER A 358 46.53 -25.31 -39.61
C SER A 358 45.81 -24.23 -38.79
N LYS A 359 46.47 -23.37 -38.02
CA LYS A 359 47.91 -23.09 -37.84
C LYS A 359 48.09 -22.38 -36.50
#